data_AF-Q9K9C8-F1
#
_entry.id   AF-Q9K9C8-F1
#
_cell.length_a   1.000
_cell.length_b   1.000
_cell.length_c   1.000
_cell.angle_alpha   90.00
_cell.angle_beta   90.00
_cell.angle_gamma   90.00
#
_symmetry.space_group_name_H-M   'P 1'
#
loop_
_entity.id
_entity.type
_entity.pdbx_description
1 polymer ?
#
loop_
_entity_poly.entity_id
_entity_poly.type
_entity_poly.pdbx_seq_one_letter_code
_entity_poly.pdbx_strand_id
1 'polypeptide(L)'
;MWQQLVNGCRAFLTAAVESQNHRILLIDGPAVLGWDTFRMMDQKYSMNSLREQLQLMQKHGQLLPVSIDALTHCLSGAMNEAALWLAENPQKPVTEIMKTLEILLEGFRQHPTNM
;
A
#
# COMPACT_ATOMS: atom_id res chain seq x y z
N MET A 1 2.95 -12.81 8.94
CA MET A 1 1.81 -12.20 8.23
C MET A 1 1.73 -10.70 8.50
N TRP A 2 1.47 -10.22 9.72
CA TRP A 2 1.48 -8.76 10.01
C TRP A 2 2.77 -8.06 9.56
N GLN A 3 3.92 -8.56 10.02
CA GLN A 3 5.21 -8.01 9.62
C GLN A 3 5.48 -8.13 8.11
N GLN A 4 4.89 -9.13 7.43
CA GLN A 4 5.03 -9.29 5.98
C GLN A 4 4.26 -8.19 5.25
N LEU A 5 3.05 -7.83 5.71
CA LEU A 5 2.29 -6.70 5.18
C LEU A 5 3.07 -5.40 5.34
N VAL A 6 3.58 -5.12 6.55
CA VAL A 6 4.37 -3.91 6.84
C VAL A 6 5.64 -3.86 6.00
N ASN A 7 6.37 -4.97 5.88
CA ASN A 7 7.57 -5.05 5.06
C ASN A 7 7.26 -4.87 3.57
N GLY A 8 6.16 -5.43 3.08
CA GLY A 8 5.69 -5.22 1.71
C GLY A 8 5.38 -3.76 1.43
N CYS A 9 4.73 -3.07 2.39
CA CYS A 9 4.45 -1.64 2.27
C CYS A 9 5.75 -0.82 2.19
N ARG A 10 6.70 -1.11 3.07
CA ARG A 10 8.02 -0.47 3.07
C ARG A 10 8.77 -0.71 1.77
N ALA A 11 8.80 -1.95 1.29
CA ALA A 11 9.48 -2.32 0.05
C ALA A 11 8.90 -1.57 -1.15
N PHE A 12 7.58 -1.47 -1.25
CA PHE A 12 6.92 -0.69 -2.29
C PHE A 12 7.32 0.78 -2.24
N LEU A 13 7.27 1.42 -1.06
CA LEU A 13 7.59 2.84 -0.92
C LEU A 13 9.08 3.13 -1.12
N THR A 14 9.96 2.27 -0.61
CA THR A 14 11.40 2.35 -0.84
C THR A 14 11.71 2.20 -2.34
N ALA A 15 11.12 1.20 -2.99
CA ALA A 15 11.25 1.03 -4.43
C ALA A 15 10.77 2.30 -5.14
N ALA A 16 9.62 2.87 -4.76
CA ALA A 16 9.04 4.08 -5.35
C ALA A 16 9.87 5.37 -5.16
N VAL A 17 10.89 5.38 -4.30
CA VAL A 17 11.78 6.55 -4.11
C VAL A 17 13.21 6.34 -4.61
N GLU A 18 13.65 5.09 -4.81
CA GLU A 18 15.05 4.77 -5.16
C GLU A 18 15.43 5.05 -6.62
N SER A 19 14.47 5.15 -7.54
CA SER A 19 14.79 5.27 -8.98
C SER A 19 14.58 6.69 -9.52
N GLN A 20 15.56 7.18 -10.31
CA GLN A 20 15.47 8.39 -11.13
C GLN A 20 14.32 8.36 -12.17
N ASN A 21 13.58 7.24 -12.29
CA ASN A 21 12.53 7.01 -13.29
C ASN A 21 11.09 7.10 -12.75
N HIS A 22 10.84 7.40 -11.47
CA HIS A 22 9.46 7.42 -10.92
C HIS A 22 8.58 8.56 -11.38
N ARG A 23 9.16 9.69 -11.82
CA ARG A 23 8.39 10.70 -12.57
C ARG A 23 7.67 10.05 -13.75
N ILE A 24 8.27 9.07 -14.42
CA ILE A 24 7.70 8.50 -15.65
C ILE A 24 6.58 7.48 -15.37
N LEU A 25 6.64 6.71 -14.28
CA LEU A 25 5.68 5.63 -13.99
C LEU A 25 4.50 6.06 -13.11
N LEU A 26 4.74 6.94 -12.13
CA LEU A 26 3.71 7.38 -11.18
C LEU A 26 3.13 8.77 -11.54
N ILE A 27 3.90 9.63 -12.22
CA ILE A 27 3.48 11.00 -12.56
C ILE A 27 3.16 11.13 -14.06
N ASP A 28 4.05 10.72 -14.96
CA ASP A 28 3.88 10.81 -16.41
C ASP A 28 3.03 9.64 -16.95
N GLY A 29 3.01 8.48 -16.26
CA GLY A 29 2.22 7.30 -16.63
C GLY A 29 0.72 7.59 -16.72
N PRO A 30 0.10 8.18 -15.67
CA PRO A 30 -1.29 8.65 -15.75
C PRO A 30 -1.52 9.77 -16.77
N ALA A 31 -0.55 10.67 -16.95
CA ALA A 31 -0.64 11.79 -17.89
C ALA A 31 -0.51 11.36 -19.37
N VAL A 32 0.18 10.24 -19.65
CA VAL A 32 0.44 9.73 -21.01
C VAL A 32 -0.45 8.53 -21.37
N LEU A 33 -0.77 7.65 -20.42
CA LEU A 33 -1.55 6.41 -20.65
C LEU A 33 -3.02 6.51 -20.24
N GLY A 34 -3.40 7.58 -19.54
CA GLY A 34 -4.71 7.75 -18.92
C GLY A 34 -4.83 6.97 -17.59
N TRP A 35 -5.64 7.51 -16.68
CA TRP A 35 -5.87 6.98 -15.32
C TRP A 35 -6.33 5.50 -15.33
N ASP A 36 -7.14 5.11 -16.30
CA ASP A 36 -7.69 3.76 -16.43
C ASP A 36 -6.62 2.71 -16.78
N THR A 37 -5.62 3.06 -17.59
CA THR A 37 -4.53 2.15 -17.97
C THR A 37 -3.56 1.93 -16.81
N PHE A 38 -3.26 3.01 -16.08
CA PHE A 38 -2.47 2.94 -14.84
C PHE A 38 -3.14 2.07 -13.79
N ARG A 39 -4.45 2.29 -13.55
CA ARG A 39 -5.27 1.46 -12.65
C ARG A 39 -5.32 0.01 -13.11
N MET A 40 -5.45 -0.28 -14.40
CA MET A 40 -5.42 -1.66 -14.91
C MET A 40 -4.10 -2.37 -14.63
N MET A 41 -2.96 -1.69 -14.80
CA MET A 41 -1.64 -2.30 -14.56
C MET A 41 -1.38 -2.54 -13.06
N ASP A 42 -1.75 -1.58 -12.21
CA ASP A 42 -1.65 -1.70 -10.75
C ASP A 42 -2.61 -2.78 -10.20
N GLN A 43 -3.83 -2.85 -10.75
CA GLN A 43 -4.83 -3.85 -10.37
C GLN A 43 -4.37 -5.27 -10.75
N LYS A 44 -3.67 -5.44 -11.88
CA LYS A 44 -3.30 -6.76 -12.41
C LYS A 44 -2.24 -7.49 -11.59
N TYR A 45 -1.33 -6.77 -10.90
CA TYR A 45 -0.18 -7.40 -10.22
C TYR A 45 -0.07 -7.07 -8.73
N SER A 46 -0.01 -5.78 -8.35
CA SER A 46 0.20 -5.32 -6.98
C SER A 46 -1.05 -5.46 -6.12
N MET A 47 -2.22 -5.04 -6.63
CA MET A 47 -3.47 -5.12 -5.84
C MET A 47 -3.93 -6.55 -5.59
N ASN A 48 -3.77 -7.46 -6.55
CA ASN A 48 -4.14 -8.87 -6.37
C ASN A 48 -3.31 -9.53 -5.26
N SER A 49 -1.99 -9.32 -5.29
CA SER A 49 -1.08 -9.82 -4.25
C SER A 49 -1.42 -9.25 -2.87
N LEU A 50 -1.75 -7.96 -2.80
CA LEU A 50 -2.19 -7.32 -1.56
C LEU A 50 -3.51 -7.93 -1.04
N ARG A 51 -4.49 -8.11 -1.93
CA ARG A 51 -5.79 -8.71 -1.61
C ARG A 51 -5.63 -10.12 -1.03
N GLU A 52 -4.80 -10.95 -1.66
CA GLU A 52 -4.53 -12.32 -1.21
C GLU A 52 -3.91 -12.34 0.19
N GLN A 53 -2.92 -11.48 0.45
CA GLN A 53 -2.28 -11.35 1.76
C GLN A 53 -3.29 -10.91 2.84
N LEU A 54 -4.14 -9.92 2.54
CA LEU A 54 -5.18 -9.44 3.47
C LEU A 54 -6.24 -10.52 3.72
N GLN A 55 -6.66 -11.25 2.68
CA GLN A 55 -7.60 -12.35 2.80
C GLN A 55 -7.03 -13.47 3.70
N LEU A 56 -5.75 -13.79 3.56
CA LEU A 56 -5.07 -14.78 4.39
C LEU A 56 -5.02 -14.32 5.86
N MET A 57 -4.69 -13.05 6.11
CA MET A 57 -4.65 -12.48 7.46
C MET A 57 -6.00 -12.52 8.15
N GLN A 58 -7.09 -12.19 7.45
CA GLN A 58 -8.44 -12.28 8.01
C GLN A 58 -8.85 -13.72 8.30
N LYS A 59 -8.53 -14.68 7.42
CA LYS A 59 -8.75 -16.11 7.68
C LYS A 59 -8.04 -16.62 8.94
N HIS A 60 -6.91 -16.03 9.31
CA HIS A 60 -6.14 -16.38 10.50
C HIS A 60 -6.51 -15.52 11.73
N GLY A 61 -7.59 -14.74 11.66
CA GLY A 61 -8.05 -13.91 12.78
C GLY A 61 -7.08 -12.80 13.16
N GLN A 62 -6.27 -12.30 12.21
CA GLN A 62 -5.33 -11.19 12.44
C GLN A 62 -5.90 -9.83 12.02
N LEU A 63 -7.01 -9.82 11.28
CA LEU A 63 -7.73 -8.63 10.87
C LEU A 63 -9.15 -8.65 11.42
N LEU A 64 -9.67 -7.47 11.74
CA LEU A 64 -11.08 -7.25 12.03
C LEU A 64 -11.96 -7.78 10.86
N PRO A 65 -13.23 -8.14 11.13
CA PRO A 65 -14.17 -8.60 10.10
C PRO A 65 -14.64 -7.44 9.21
N VAL A 66 -13.76 -6.97 8.32
CA VAL A 66 -14.01 -5.92 7.32
C VAL A 66 -14.03 -6.49 5.89
N SER A 67 -14.57 -5.73 4.94
CA SER A 67 -14.48 -6.10 3.52
C SER A 67 -13.02 -6.06 3.05
N ILE A 68 -12.49 -7.21 2.62
CA ILE A 68 -11.13 -7.32 2.07
C ILE A 68 -10.96 -6.48 0.81
N ASP A 69 -11.99 -6.43 -0.04
CA ASP A 69 -11.95 -5.61 -1.26
C ASP A 69 -11.84 -4.12 -0.92
N ALA A 70 -12.68 -3.63 -0.01
CA ALA A 70 -12.63 -2.24 0.42
C ALA A 70 -11.27 -1.91 1.07
N LEU A 71 -10.77 -2.77 1.96
CA LEU A 71 -9.48 -2.57 2.60
C LEU A 71 -8.32 -2.57 1.59
N THR A 72 -8.38 -3.44 0.59
CA THR A 72 -7.38 -3.51 -0.50
C THR A 72 -7.35 -2.20 -1.29
N HIS A 73 -8.53 -1.68 -1.68
CA HIS A 73 -8.62 -0.40 -2.41
C HIS A 73 -8.14 0.78 -1.57
N CYS A 74 -8.53 0.85 -0.29
CA CYS A 74 -8.10 1.92 0.61
C CYS A 74 -6.57 1.91 0.81
N LEU A 75 -5.99 0.75 1.07
CA LEU A 75 -4.56 0.63 1.33
C LEU A 75 -3.73 0.86 0.06
N SER A 76 -4.16 0.31 -1.08
CA SER A 76 -3.52 0.59 -2.38
C SER A 76 -3.56 2.09 -2.71
N GLY A 77 -4.70 2.75 -2.51
CA GLY A 77 -4.82 4.20 -2.71
C GLY A 77 -3.88 5.00 -1.81
N ALA A 78 -3.86 4.70 -0.50
CA ALA A 78 -2.99 5.38 0.45
C ALA A 78 -1.50 5.19 0.11
N MET A 79 -1.12 4.00 -0.36
CA MET A 79 0.24 3.67 -0.78
C MET A 79 0.66 4.42 -2.04
N ASN A 80 -0.22 4.50 -3.04
CA ASN A 80 0.03 5.25 -4.27
C ASN A 80 0.17 6.75 -3.98
N GLU A 81 -0.69 7.31 -3.14
CA GLU A 81 -0.60 8.71 -2.71
C GLU A 81 0.69 8.97 -1.92
N ALA A 82 1.06 8.08 -1.01
CA ALA A 82 2.32 8.15 -0.27
C ALA A 82 3.54 8.18 -1.19
N ALA A 83 3.53 7.37 -2.26
CA ALA A 83 4.59 7.36 -3.26
C ALA A 83 4.68 8.69 -4.03
N LEU A 84 3.54 9.24 -4.47
CA LEU A 84 3.47 10.55 -5.13
C LEU A 84 4.01 11.67 -4.22
N TRP A 85 3.55 11.71 -2.97
CA TRP A 85 4.00 12.70 -2.01
C TRP A 85 5.51 12.65 -1.74
N LEU A 86 6.10 11.44 -1.61
CA LEU A 86 7.54 11.28 -1.47
C LEU A 86 8.31 11.70 -2.73
N ALA A 87 7.77 11.44 -3.91
CA ALA A 87 8.37 11.87 -5.17
C ALA A 87 8.44 13.40 -5.30
N GLU A 88 7.45 14.12 -4.77
CA GLU A 88 7.44 15.59 -4.69
C GLU A 88 8.32 16.14 -3.56
N ASN A 89 8.65 15.31 -2.56
CA ASN A 89 9.37 15.71 -1.35
C ASN A 89 10.58 14.79 -1.08
N PRO A 90 11.61 14.77 -1.94
CA PRO A 90 12.73 13.81 -1.86
C PRO A 90 13.56 13.90 -0.58
N GLN A 91 13.50 15.01 0.14
CA GLN A 91 14.12 15.20 1.46
C GLN A 91 13.38 14.48 2.59
N LYS A 92 12.14 14.06 2.38
CA LYS A 92 11.31 13.40 3.38
C LYS A 92 11.68 11.93 3.48
N PRO A 93 11.92 11.39 4.68
CA PRO A 93 12.29 9.99 4.82
C PRO A 93 11.06 9.08 4.67
N VAL A 94 11.23 7.93 4.01
CA VAL A 94 10.20 6.86 3.92
C VAL A 94 9.69 6.46 5.32
N THR A 95 10.52 6.60 6.35
CA THR A 95 10.14 6.28 7.73
C THR A 95 9.03 7.19 8.29
N GLU A 96 8.86 8.41 7.76
CA GLU A 96 7.77 9.31 8.17
C GLU A 96 6.42 8.73 7.79
N ILE A 97 6.24 8.37 6.51
CA ILE A 97 4.96 7.82 6.03
C ILE A 97 4.71 6.40 6.54
N MET A 98 5.78 5.60 6.71
CA MET A 98 5.66 4.24 7.25
C MET A 98 5.10 4.24 8.67
N LYS A 99 5.49 5.20 9.52
CA LYS A 99 4.91 5.31 10.87
C LYS A 99 3.41 5.59 10.81
N THR A 100 2.98 6.48 9.93
CA THR A 100 1.56 6.79 9.74
C THR A 100 0.78 5.58 9.21
N LEU A 101 1.34 4.87 8.23
CA LEU A 101 0.75 3.64 7.69
C LEU A 101 0.65 2.53 8.74
N GLU A 102 1.68 2.34 9.56
CA GLU A 102 1.66 1.35 10.65
C GLU A 102 0.54 1.66 11.66
N ILE A 103 0.35 2.93 12.04
CA ILE A 103 -0.76 3.36 12.92
C ILE A 103 -2.12 3.11 12.25
N LEU A 104 -2.27 3.44 10.98
CA LEU A 104 -3.51 3.20 10.23
C LEU A 104 -3.83 1.72 10.14
N LEU A 105 -2.84 0.89 9.82
CA LEU A 105 -2.98 -0.56 9.73
C LEU A 105 -3.36 -1.17 11.09
N GLU A 106 -2.77 -0.69 12.18
CA GLU A 106 -3.09 -1.18 13.53
C GLU A 106 -4.59 -1.05 13.85
N GLY A 107 -5.28 -0.04 13.31
CA GLY A 107 -6.74 0.10 13.44
C GLY A 107 -7.57 -1.05 12.84
N PHE A 108 -6.98 -1.85 11.95
CA PHE A 108 -7.60 -3.05 11.38
C PHE A 108 -7.14 -4.35 12.04
N ARG A 109 -6.21 -4.29 12.99
CA ARG A 109 -5.65 -5.46 13.62
C ARG A 109 -6.65 -6.08 14.58
N GLN A 110 -6.86 -7.38 14.45
CA GLN A 110 -7.58 -8.13 15.47
C GLN A 110 -6.64 -8.39 16.65
N HIS A 111 -6.99 -7.86 17.81
CA HIS A 111 -6.34 -8.21 19.06
C HIS A 111 -7.02 -9.43 19.68
N PRO A 112 -6.28 -10.30 20.39
CA PRO A 112 -6.88 -11.30 21.24
C PRO A 112 -7.83 -10.58 22.20
N THR A 113 -9.10 -10.95 22.19
CA THR A 113 -10.01 -10.54 23.25
C THR A 113 -9.48 -11.22 24.51
N ASN A 114 -8.96 -10.45 25.46
CA ASN A 114 -8.63 -10.99 26.79
C ASN A 114 -9.93 -11.55 27.37
N MET A 115 -10.05 -12.87 27.39
CA MET A 115 -11.08 -13.61 28.13
C MET A 115 -10.65 -13.76 29.58
#